data_AF-A0A6B2FX97-F1
#
_entry.id   AF-A0A6B2FX97-F1
#
_cell.length_a   1.000
_cell.length_b   1.000
_cell.length_c   1.000
_cell.angle_alpha   90.00
_cell.angle_beta   90.00
_cell.angle_gamma   90.00
#
_symmetry.space_group_name_H-M   'P 1'
#
loop_
_entity.id
_entity.type
_entity.pdbx_description
1 polymer ?
#
loop_
_entity_poly.entity_id
_entity_poly.type
_entity_poly.pdbx_seq_one_letter_code
_entity_poly.pdbx_strand_id
1 'polypeptide(L)'
;HPFLFQHIENKLIQHFSHIPDPIHSPLIYRVSGKFELLDRILPKLKARNHRCLIFCQMTQLMTLLEDYLNFAGYTYLRLDGTTKSDDRGLLLTQFNAPDSPYFIFILSTRAGGLGLNLQSADTVIIFDSDWNPQQDLQAQDRAHRIGQKK
;
A
#
# COMPACT_ATOMS: atom_id res chain seq x y z
N HIS A 1 -0.89 8.43 10.69
CA HIS A 1 0.42 7.99 11.20
C HIS A 1 1.13 9.20 11.79
N PRO A 2 1.79 9.12 12.96
CA PRO A 2 2.45 10.28 13.57
C PRO A 2 3.52 10.92 12.67
N PHE A 3 4.24 10.11 11.89
CA PHE A 3 5.28 10.61 10.96
C PHE A 3 4.73 11.31 9.71
N LEU A 4 3.40 11.47 9.57
CA LEU A 4 2.86 12.44 8.62
C LEU A 4 3.24 13.89 8.99
N PHE A 5 3.57 14.12 10.26
CA PHE A 5 4.01 15.41 10.76
C PHE A 5 5.51 15.38 11.04
N GLN A 6 6.30 15.99 10.15
CA GLN A 6 7.77 15.96 10.20
C GLN A 6 8.36 16.45 11.54
N HIS A 7 7.68 17.37 12.22
CA HIS A 7 8.14 17.85 13.53
C HIS A 7 8.06 16.78 14.63
N ILE A 8 7.21 15.75 14.50
CA ILE A 8 7.11 14.64 15.45
C ILE A 8 8.32 13.72 15.28
N GLU A 9 8.67 13.41 14.04
CA GLU A 9 9.86 12.63 13.70
C GLU A 9 11.14 13.30 14.22
N ASN A 10 11.31 14.60 13.92
CA ASN A 10 12.47 15.37 14.40
C ASN A 10 12.59 15.37 15.93
N LYS A 11 11.46 15.49 16.65
CA LYS A 11 11.45 15.43 18.12
C LYS A 11 11.84 14.04 18.63
N LEU A 12 11.42 12.97 17.97
CA LEU A 12 11.82 11.61 18.33
C LEU A 12 13.32 11.39 18.17
N ILE A 13 13.90 11.83 17.05
CA ILE A 13 15.35 11.75 16.81
C ILE A 13 16.12 12.53 17.88
N GLN A 14 15.64 13.73 18.23
CA GLN A 14 16.26 14.56 19.27
C GLN A 14 16.21 13.91 20.67
N HIS A 15 15.09 13.29 21.03
CA HIS A 15 14.90 12.68 22.35
C HIS A 15 15.55 11.29 22.47
N PHE A 16 15.64 10.54 21.37
CA PHE A 16 16.19 9.19 21.36
C PHE A 16 17.45 9.15 20.49
N SER A 17 18.56 9.66 21.04
CA SER A 17 19.88 9.76 20.38
C SER A 17 20.44 8.42 19.90
N HIS A 18 19.86 7.29 20.34
CA HIS A 18 20.24 5.93 19.98
C HIS A 18 19.41 5.33 18.82
N ILE A 19 18.39 6.04 18.33
CA ILE A 19 17.58 5.62 17.17
C ILE A 19 17.99 6.52 16.00
N PRO A 20 19.02 6.14 15.23
CA PRO A 20 19.54 7.00 14.16
C PRO A 20 18.51 7.22 13.04
N ASP A 21 17.53 6.31 12.89
CA ASP A 21 16.46 6.43 11.91
C ASP A 21 15.16 5.78 12.41
N PRO A 22 14.14 6.59 12.81
CA PRO A 22 12.85 6.07 13.25
C PRO A 22 12.06 5.36 12.13
N ILE A 23 12.25 5.77 10.87
CA ILE A 23 11.52 5.25 9.70
C ILE A 23 12.00 3.84 9.35
N HIS A 24 13.30 3.56 9.51
CA HIS A 24 13.86 2.22 9.32
C HIS A 24 13.91 1.38 10.61
N SER A 25 13.09 1.73 11.61
CA SER A 25 12.99 1.01 12.88
C SER A 25 11.59 0.41 13.07
N PRO A 26 11.39 -0.48 14.05
CA PRO A 26 10.05 -0.97 14.39
C PRO A 26 9.03 0.13 14.75
N LEU A 27 9.49 1.36 15.00
CA LEU A 27 8.59 2.49 15.24
C LEU A 27 7.70 2.79 14.03
N ILE A 28 8.12 2.50 12.80
CA ILE A 28 7.32 2.76 11.59
C ILE A 28 5.95 2.06 11.60
N TYR A 29 5.80 0.96 12.35
CA TYR A 29 4.51 0.28 12.48
C TYR A 29 3.96 0.29 13.92
N ARG A 30 4.81 0.30 14.94
CA ARG A 30 4.38 0.24 16.35
C ARG A 30 3.65 1.49 16.82
N VAL A 31 3.85 2.64 16.17
CA VAL A 31 3.19 3.90 16.56
C VAL A 31 1.82 4.10 15.91
N SER A 32 1.33 3.13 15.14
CA SER A 32 0.03 3.20 14.48
C SER A 32 -0.68 1.86 14.45
N GLY A 33 -1.86 1.76 15.08
CA GLY A 33 -2.65 0.53 15.11
C GLY A 33 -3.03 -0.01 13.72
N LYS A 34 -3.15 0.85 12.70
CA LYS A 34 -3.37 0.41 11.31
C LYS A 34 -2.14 -0.30 10.73
N PHE A 35 -0.95 0.26 10.93
CA PHE A 35 0.29 -0.38 10.50
C PHE A 35 0.61 -1.62 11.33
N GLU A 36 0.33 -1.60 12.63
CA GLU A 36 0.46 -2.77 13.50
C GLU A 36 -0.46 -3.93 13.04
N LEU A 37 -1.70 -3.62 12.65
CA LEU A 37 -2.58 -4.62 12.07
C LEU A 37 -2.04 -5.11 10.72
N LEU A 38 -1.54 -4.20 9.88
CA LEU A 38 -0.95 -4.53 8.59
C LEU A 38 0.23 -5.51 8.74
N ASP A 39 1.12 -5.28 9.71
CA ASP A 39 2.24 -6.14 10.10
C ASP A 39 1.80 -7.54 10.53
N ARG A 40 0.63 -7.67 11.16
CA ARG A 40 0.08 -8.98 11.54
C ARG A 40 -0.60 -9.73 10.40
N ILE A 41 -1.17 -9.04 9.42
CA ILE A 41 -1.96 -9.67 8.34
C ILE A 41 -1.13 -9.97 7.09
N LEU A 42 -0.19 -9.11 6.70
CA LEU A 42 0.60 -9.29 5.48
C LEU A 42 1.41 -10.60 5.46
N PRO A 43 2.08 -11.03 6.55
CA PRO A 43 2.78 -12.31 6.56
C PRO A 43 1.84 -13.50 6.30
N LYS A 44 0.62 -13.44 6.84
CA LYS A 44 -0.40 -14.50 6.66
C LYS A 44 -0.91 -14.54 5.22
N LEU A 45 -1.09 -13.38 4.60
CA LEU A 45 -1.50 -13.26 3.20
C LEU A 45 -0.40 -13.75 2.26
N LYS A 46 0.85 -13.36 2.49
CA LYS A 46 2.00 -13.84 1.71
C LYS A 46 2.21 -15.35 1.84
N ALA A 47 2.10 -15.90 3.06
CA ALA A 47 2.23 -17.34 3.29
C ALA A 47 1.17 -18.17 2.55
N ARG A 48 0.00 -17.58 2.25
CA ARG A 48 -1.08 -18.21 1.47
C ARG A 48 -1.05 -17.85 -0.02
N ASN A 49 -0.01 -17.13 -0.46
CA ASN A 49 0.18 -16.70 -1.83
C ASN A 49 -0.96 -15.82 -2.36
N HIS A 50 -1.52 -14.96 -1.50
CA HIS A 50 -2.45 -13.90 -1.89
C HIS A 50 -1.71 -12.72 -2.49
N ARG A 51 -2.41 -11.88 -3.25
CA ARG A 51 -1.88 -10.64 -3.83
C ARG A 51 -2.77 -9.47 -3.44
N CYS A 52 -2.14 -8.43 -2.92
CA CYS A 52 -2.86 -7.37 -2.20
C CYS A 52 -2.88 -6.06 -2.99
N LEU A 53 -4.06 -5.45 -3.09
CA LEU A 53 -4.23 -4.06 -3.48
C LEU A 53 -4.45 -3.24 -2.21
N ILE A 54 -3.61 -2.23 -1.98
CA ILE A 54 -3.77 -1.30 -0.86
C ILE A 54 -4.20 0.05 -1.42
N PHE A 55 -5.44 0.44 -1.14
CA PHE A 55 -5.96 1.73 -1.53
C PHE A 55 -5.74 2.76 -0.43
N CYS A 56 -5.21 3.92 -0.82
CA CYS A 56 -4.92 5.01 0.09
C CYS A 56 -5.33 6.36 -0.54
N GLN A 57 -5.87 7.31 0.23
CA GLN A 57 -6.18 8.63 -0.31
C GLN A 57 -4.92 9.50 -0.37
N MET A 58 -4.21 9.61 0.76
CA MET A 58 -3.11 10.55 0.93
C MET A 58 -1.79 10.01 0.36
N THR A 59 -1.17 10.72 -0.59
CA THR A 59 0.14 10.32 -1.16
C THR A 59 1.28 10.31 -0.14
N GLN A 60 1.24 11.18 0.87
CA GLN A 60 2.20 11.15 1.98
C GLN A 60 2.09 9.86 2.81
N LEU A 61 0.87 9.34 2.98
CA LEU A 61 0.65 8.08 3.68
C LEU A 61 1.07 6.88 2.82
N MET A 62 0.95 6.98 1.49
CA MET A 62 1.52 6.00 0.57
C MET A 62 3.05 5.92 0.72
N THR A 63 3.74 7.06 0.84
CA THR A 63 5.20 7.07 1.09
C THR A 63 5.54 6.35 2.41
N LEU A 64 4.79 6.58 3.49
CA LEU A 64 4.99 5.84 4.75
C LEU A 64 4.71 4.34 4.62
N LEU A 65 3.73 3.96 3.79
CA LEU A 65 3.49 2.55 3.46
C LEU A 65 4.69 1.95 2.72
N GLU A 66 5.27 2.66 1.76
CA GLU A 66 6.49 2.22 1.07
C GLU A 66 7.65 2.01 2.05
N ASP A 67 7.91 2.96 2.94
CA ASP A 67 8.96 2.85 3.96
C ASP A 67 8.77 1.60 4.83
N TYR A 68 7.54 1.36 5.27
CA TYR A 68 7.18 0.16 6.02
C TYR A 68 7.35 -1.13 5.21
N LEU A 69 6.91 -1.16 3.94
CA LEU A 69 7.04 -2.35 3.09
C LEU A 69 8.51 -2.66 2.77
N ASN A 70 9.34 -1.63 2.59
CA ASN A 70 10.78 -1.76 2.44
C ASN A 70 11.41 -2.33 3.72
N PHE A 71 11.05 -1.79 4.88
CA PHE A 71 11.47 -2.32 6.18
C PHE A 71 11.08 -3.80 6.37
N ALA A 72 9.87 -4.17 5.96
CA ALA A 72 9.36 -5.54 6.07
C ALA A 72 9.84 -6.49 4.94
N GLY A 73 10.58 -5.99 3.94
CA GLY A 73 11.10 -6.79 2.83
C GLY A 73 10.03 -7.29 1.85
N TYR A 74 8.97 -6.50 1.63
CA TYR A 74 7.94 -6.80 0.63
C TYR A 74 8.19 -6.06 -0.68
N THR A 75 8.05 -6.77 -1.80
CA THR A 75 8.05 -6.19 -3.14
C THR A 75 6.69 -5.58 -3.45
N TYR A 76 6.69 -4.35 -3.95
CA TYR A 76 5.46 -3.64 -4.25
C TYR A 76 5.59 -2.75 -5.50
N LEU A 77 4.43 -2.34 -6.03
CA LEU A 77 4.30 -1.26 -7.02
C LEU A 77 3.47 -0.12 -6.44
N ARG A 78 3.66 1.09 -6.97
CA ARG A 78 2.93 2.30 -6.58
C ARG A 78 2.32 2.95 -7.82
N LEU A 79 1.04 3.32 -7.74
CA LEU A 79 0.36 4.13 -8.75
C LEU A 79 -0.46 5.23 -8.07
N ASP A 80 -0.17 6.47 -8.44
CA ASP A 80 -0.91 7.64 -7.98
C ASP A 80 -1.09 8.68 -9.11
N GLY A 81 -1.57 9.87 -8.76
CA GLY A 81 -1.84 10.93 -9.73
C GLY A 81 -0.59 11.49 -10.41
N THR A 82 0.60 11.25 -9.86
CA THR A 82 1.88 11.71 -10.42
C THR A 82 2.46 10.74 -11.44
N THR A 83 1.98 9.49 -11.46
CA THR A 83 2.40 8.48 -12.44
C THR A 83 1.95 8.88 -13.85
N LYS A 84 2.91 9.00 -14.77
CA LYS A 84 2.66 9.32 -16.19
C LYS A 84 1.76 8.27 -16.83
N SER A 85 0.92 8.69 -17.78
CA SER A 85 -0.02 7.81 -18.46
C SER A 85 0.64 6.59 -19.10
N ASP A 86 1.81 6.75 -19.72
CA ASP A 86 2.54 5.67 -20.38
C ASP A 86 3.06 4.62 -19.39
N ASP A 87 3.50 5.06 -18.20
CA ASP A 87 4.03 4.19 -17.14
C ASP A 87 2.92 3.36 -16.47
N ARG A 88 1.68 3.88 -16.44
CA ARG A 88 0.55 3.17 -15.82
C ARG A 88 0.33 1.81 -16.48
N GLY A 89 0.35 1.75 -17.82
CA GLY A 89 0.17 0.51 -18.56
C GLY A 89 1.25 -0.52 -18.22
N LEU A 90 2.51 -0.06 -18.11
CA LEU A 90 3.64 -0.91 -17.74
C LEU A 90 3.46 -1.50 -16.34
N LEU A 91 3.09 -0.69 -15.34
CA LEU A 91 2.87 -1.16 -13.97
C LEU A 91 1.76 -2.22 -13.89
N LEU A 92 0.67 -2.03 -14.64
CA LEU A 92 -0.41 -3.02 -14.72
C LEU A 92 0.07 -4.34 -15.33
N THR A 93 0.84 -4.27 -16.42
CA THR A 93 1.42 -5.47 -17.06
C THR A 93 2.40 -6.17 -16.13
N GLN A 94 3.26 -5.42 -15.44
CA GLN A 94 4.20 -5.98 -14.46
C GLN A 94 3.48 -6.66 -13.31
N PHE A 95 2.38 -6.08 -12.79
CA PHE A 95 1.62 -6.71 -11.72
C PHE A 95 0.91 -7.97 -12.19
N ASN A 96 0.26 -7.94 -13.36
CA ASN A 96 -0.51 -9.07 -13.89
C ASN A 96 0.34 -10.19 -14.52
N ALA A 97 1.65 -10.02 -14.67
CA ALA A 97 2.50 -11.08 -15.21
C ALA A 97 2.40 -12.35 -14.33
N PRO A 98 2.32 -13.57 -14.91
CA PRO A 98 2.13 -14.80 -14.15
C PRO A 98 3.16 -15.04 -13.04
N ASP A 99 4.42 -14.71 -13.32
CA ASP A 99 5.55 -14.86 -12.38
C ASP A 99 5.97 -13.51 -11.78
N SER A 100 5.04 -12.57 -11.71
CA SER A 100 5.33 -11.23 -11.20
C SER A 100 5.80 -11.32 -9.74
N PRO A 101 6.98 -10.74 -9.41
CA PRO A 101 7.55 -10.84 -8.08
C PRO A 101 6.85 -9.92 -7.08
N TYR A 102 5.96 -9.04 -7.54
CA TYR A 102 5.31 -8.02 -6.72
C TYR A 102 4.16 -8.62 -5.91
N PHE A 103 4.23 -8.48 -4.59
CA PHE A 103 3.18 -8.97 -3.68
C PHE A 103 2.06 -7.94 -3.51
N ILE A 104 2.42 -6.66 -3.48
CA ILE A 104 1.52 -5.56 -3.13
C ILE A 104 1.46 -4.53 -4.27
N PHE A 105 0.29 -3.98 -4.52
CA PHE A 105 0.12 -2.78 -5.34
C PHE A 105 -0.54 -1.68 -4.51
N ILE A 106 0.19 -0.61 -4.23
CA ILE A 106 -0.33 0.58 -3.55
C ILE A 106 -0.96 1.49 -4.61
N LEU A 107 -2.24 1.81 -4.42
CA LEU A 107 -3.04 2.59 -5.35
C LEU A 107 -3.58 3.81 -4.62
N SER A 108 -3.47 4.99 -5.22
CA SER A 108 -4.27 6.10 -4.72
C SER A 108 -5.73 5.90 -5.11
N THR A 109 -6.69 6.14 -4.22
CA THR A 109 -8.11 5.88 -4.52
C THR A 109 -8.58 6.63 -5.77
N ARG A 110 -8.11 7.86 -5.96
CA ARG A 110 -8.39 8.69 -7.14
C ARG A 110 -7.78 8.16 -8.44
N ALA A 111 -6.56 7.63 -8.40
CA ALA A 111 -5.91 7.08 -9.59
C ALA A 111 -6.38 5.64 -9.89
N GLY A 112 -6.77 4.91 -8.84
CA GLY A 112 -7.34 3.56 -8.90
C GLY A 112 -8.79 3.50 -9.42
N GLY A 113 -9.57 4.57 -9.24
CA GLY A 113 -10.95 4.69 -9.75
C GLY A 113 -11.07 4.80 -11.27
N LEU A 114 -9.97 4.93 -12.01
CA LEU A 114 -9.96 5.20 -13.46
C LEU A 114 -10.08 3.96 -14.37
N GLY A 115 -10.47 2.78 -13.88
CA GLY A 115 -10.72 1.63 -14.76
C GLY A 115 -9.55 0.64 -14.91
N LEU A 116 -8.68 0.51 -13.91
CA LEU A 116 -7.54 -0.43 -13.95
C LEU A 116 -8.00 -1.90 -13.97
N ASN A 117 -7.34 -2.74 -14.79
CA ASN A 117 -7.60 -4.19 -14.87
C ASN A 117 -6.54 -4.96 -14.07
N LEU A 118 -6.86 -5.36 -12.83
CA LEU A 118 -5.92 -6.00 -11.89
C LEU A 118 -6.39 -7.42 -11.53
N GLN A 119 -6.47 -8.31 -12.52
CA GLN A 119 -7.06 -9.65 -12.38
C GLN A 119 -6.24 -10.62 -11.51
N SER A 120 -4.98 -10.28 -11.26
CA SER A 120 -4.07 -11.11 -10.48
C SER A 120 -4.15 -10.89 -8.97
N ALA A 121 -4.87 -9.85 -8.51
CA ALA A 121 -5.06 -9.57 -7.10
C ALA A 121 -6.33 -10.24 -6.57
N ASP A 122 -6.29 -10.74 -5.35
CA ASP A 122 -7.42 -11.39 -4.68
C ASP A 122 -7.77 -10.77 -3.32
N THR A 123 -6.94 -9.84 -2.83
CA THR A 123 -7.12 -9.19 -1.54
C THR A 123 -7.13 -7.66 -1.72
N VAL A 124 -8.16 -6.99 -1.20
CA VAL A 124 -8.25 -5.52 -1.17
C VAL A 124 -8.19 -5.04 0.27
N ILE A 125 -7.31 -4.07 0.52
CA ILE A 125 -7.19 -3.35 1.79
C ILE A 125 -7.48 -1.89 1.52
N ILE A 126 -8.57 -1.38 2.07
CA ILE A 126 -8.87 0.06 2.09
C ILE A 126 -8.21 0.63 3.34
N PHE A 127 -7.11 1.36 3.17
CA PHE A 127 -6.33 1.86 4.30
C PHE A 127 -6.98 3.09 4.95
N ASP A 128 -7.53 3.97 4.13
CA ASP A 128 -8.40 5.09 4.50
C ASP A 128 -9.53 5.23 3.47
N SER A 129 -10.74 5.41 3.98
CA SER A 129 -11.94 5.54 3.15
C SER A 129 -11.99 6.89 2.46
N ASP A 130 -12.41 6.88 1.20
CA ASP A 130 -12.74 8.13 0.51
C ASP A 130 -14.02 8.75 1.10
N TRP A 131 -14.15 10.07 0.98
CA TRP A 131 -15.42 10.73 1.32
C TRP A 131 -16.55 10.18 0.44
N ASN A 132 -16.25 9.94 -0.84
CA ASN A 132 -17.22 9.38 -1.77
C ASN A 132 -17.24 7.84 -1.65
N PRO A 133 -18.29 7.24 -1.06
CA PRO A 133 -18.37 5.78 -0.87
C PRO A 133 -18.37 5.00 -2.19
N GLN A 134 -18.75 5.64 -3.30
CA GLN A 134 -18.72 5.00 -4.62
C GLN A 134 -17.28 4.68 -5.07
N GLN A 135 -16.29 5.47 -4.64
CA GLN A 135 -14.89 5.22 -4.98
C GLN A 135 -14.37 3.98 -4.24
N ASP A 136 -14.74 3.82 -2.96
CA ASP A 136 -14.39 2.63 -2.18
C ASP A 136 -15.07 1.38 -2.74
N LEU A 137 -16.34 1.45 -3.13
CA LEU A 137 -17.04 0.34 -3.80
C LEU A 137 -16.35 -0.03 -5.12
N GLN A 138 -15.97 0.96 -5.92
CA GLN A 138 -15.26 0.72 -7.17
C GLN A 138 -13.87 0.11 -6.95
N ALA A 139 -13.21 0.42 -5.83
CA ALA A 139 -11.94 -0.19 -5.43
C ALA A 139 -12.12 -1.66 -4.99
N GLN A 140 -13.20 -1.98 -4.26
CA GLN A 140 -13.54 -3.36 -3.88
C GLN A 140 -13.80 -4.24 -5.09
N ASP A 141 -14.55 -3.74 -6.07
CA ASP A 141 -14.84 -4.43 -7.34
C ASP A 141 -13.57 -4.75 -8.16
N ARG A 142 -12.39 -4.22 -7.80
CA ARG A 142 -11.13 -4.55 -8.49
C ARG A 142 -10.58 -5.93 -8.16
N ALA A 143 -10.80 -6.43 -6.95
CA ALA A 143 -10.45 -7.81 -6.59
C ALA A 143 -11.65 -8.75 -6.55
N HIS A 144 -12.87 -8.24 -6.72
CA HIS A 144 -14.06 -9.06 -6.83
C HIS A 144 -14.57 -9.00 -8.28
N ARG A 145 -13.97 -9.79 -9.17
CA ARG A 145 -14.37 -9.86 -10.59
C ARG A 145 -14.78 -11.27 -11.04
N ILE A 146 -15.76 -11.31 -11.95
CA ILE A 146 -16.20 -12.53 -12.63
C ILE A 146 -15.02 -13.09 -13.45
N GLY A 147 -14.59 -14.31 -13.12
CA GLY A 147 -13.45 -14.99 -13.74
C GLY A 147 -12.24 -15.19 -12.82
N GLN A 148 -12.23 -14.57 -11.64
CA GLN A 148 -11.26 -14.91 -10.59
C GLN A 148 -11.55 -16.31 -10.08
N LYS A 149 -10.54 -17.19 -10.12
CA LYS A 149 -10.63 -18.58 -9.63
C LYS A 149 -10.30 -18.71 -8.13
N LYS A 150 -10.01 -17.58 -7.48
CA LYS A 150 -9.74 -17.42 -6.04
C LYS A 150 -10.26 -16.07 -5.58
#